data_AF-A0A7S2HKH1-F1
#
_entry.id   AF-A0A7S2HKH1-F1
#
_cell.length_a   1.000
_cell.length_b   1.000
_cell.length_c   1.000
_cell.angle_alpha   90.00
_cell.angle_beta   90.00
_cell.angle_gamma   90.00
#
_symmetry.space_group_name_H-M   'P 1'
#
loop_
_entity.id
_entity.type
_entity.pdbx_description
1 polymer ?
#
loop_
_entity_poly.entity_id
_entity_poly.type
_entity_poly.pdbx_seq_one_letter_code
_entity_poly.pdbx_strand_id
1 'polypeptide(L)'
;GVAGGSIAVSLEAGAVLISGVRVRLTGEPGGIEVVVRAEAIGTCTVRLALRRLGEKDGELTIMPPLTDLGLEDMDVWERWLELELTESEVGGNSEAAHRFLLEPGSLWQVGAVGVGPDGSTGNVVCIQLRAPTETEMAQLPRRASAESGGPK
;
A
#
# COMPACT_ATOMS: atom_id res chain seq x y z
N GLY A 1 14.85 -2.13 -33.21
CA GLY A 1 14.67 -2.73 -31.88
C GLY A 1 15.15 -1.73 -30.87
N VAL A 2 14.25 -1.21 -30.04
CA VAL A 2 14.64 -0.32 -28.94
C VAL A 2 15.13 -1.19 -27.78
N ALA A 3 16.41 -1.05 -27.44
CA ALA A 3 17.01 -1.72 -26.31
C ALA A 3 16.34 -1.20 -25.03
N GLY A 4 15.54 -2.05 -24.39
CA GLY A 4 15.06 -1.82 -23.03
C GLY A 4 16.24 -1.93 -22.08
N GLY A 5 16.90 -0.81 -21.81
CA GLY A 5 17.91 -0.72 -20.77
C GLY A 5 17.25 -0.93 -19.42
N SER A 6 17.40 -2.12 -18.85
CA SER A 6 17.09 -2.35 -17.44
C SER A 6 18.19 -1.68 -16.64
N ILE A 7 17.89 -0.53 -16.04
CA ILE A 7 18.78 0.12 -15.09
C ILE A 7 18.72 -0.72 -13.83
N ALA A 8 19.74 -1.56 -13.60
CA ALA A 8 19.91 -2.23 -12.32
C ALA A 8 20.28 -1.15 -11.29
N VAL A 9 19.29 -0.72 -10.50
CA VAL A 9 19.54 0.17 -9.37
C VAL A 9 20.18 -0.69 -8.29
N SER A 10 21.48 -0.50 -8.04
CA SER A 10 22.14 -1.14 -6.90
C SER A 10 21.61 -0.51 -5.62
N LEU A 11 20.79 -1.23 -4.86
CA LEU A 11 20.40 -0.82 -3.51
C LEU A 11 21.60 -0.95 -2.56
N GLU A 12 21.84 0.09 -1.76
CA GLU A 12 22.78 0.00 -0.65
C GLU A 12 22.18 -0.82 0.51
N ALA A 13 23.02 -1.40 1.36
CA ALA A 13 22.56 -2.16 2.52
C ALA A 13 21.74 -1.25 3.45
N GLY A 14 20.53 -1.70 3.82
CA GLY A 14 19.58 -0.89 4.61
C GLY A 14 18.68 0.03 3.78
N ALA A 15 18.90 0.17 2.47
CA ALA A 15 17.97 0.89 1.60
C ALA A 15 16.70 0.06 1.36
N VAL A 16 15.57 0.77 1.29
CA VAL A 16 14.26 0.19 0.96
C VAL A 16 13.67 0.96 -0.21
N LEU A 17 13.38 0.26 -1.29
CA LEU A 17 12.74 0.84 -2.47
C LEU A 17 11.35 0.24 -2.64
N ILE A 18 10.30 1.05 -2.48
CA ILE A 18 8.94 0.62 -2.81
C ILE A 18 8.82 0.54 -4.33
N SER A 19 8.63 -0.69 -4.83
CA SER A 19 8.46 -1.00 -6.25
C SER A 19 7.00 -0.97 -6.69
N GLY A 20 6.03 -1.00 -5.77
CA GLY A 20 4.64 -0.72 -6.08
C GLY A 20 3.66 -0.86 -4.92
N VAL A 21 2.50 -0.23 -5.07
CA VAL A 21 1.36 -0.37 -4.15
C VAL A 21 0.16 -0.86 -4.94
N ARG A 22 -0.52 -1.90 -4.45
CA ARG A 22 -1.74 -2.46 -5.04
C ARG A 22 -2.84 -2.53 -4.00
N VAL A 23 -4.08 -2.48 -4.46
CA VAL A 23 -5.26 -2.60 -3.61
C VAL A 23 -6.11 -3.77 -4.09
N ARG A 24 -6.53 -4.61 -3.14
CA ARG A 24 -7.47 -5.70 -3.36
C ARG A 24 -8.75 -5.44 -2.58
N LEU A 25 -9.86 -5.81 -3.19
CA LEU A 25 -11.17 -5.79 -2.51
C LEU A 25 -11.26 -7.00 -1.60
N THR A 26 -11.71 -6.79 -0.37
CA THR A 26 -11.83 -7.88 0.62
C THR A 26 -13.18 -8.59 0.56
N GLY A 27 -14.12 -8.04 -0.21
CA GLY A 27 -15.51 -8.53 -0.31
C GLY A 27 -16.45 -7.91 0.72
N GLU A 28 -15.94 -7.14 1.69
CA GLU A 28 -16.75 -6.41 2.65
C GLU A 28 -16.87 -4.93 2.24
N PRO A 29 -18.03 -4.27 2.46
CA PRO A 29 -18.18 -2.83 2.25
C PRO A 29 -17.12 -2.05 3.04
N GLY A 30 -16.46 -1.11 2.39
CA GLY A 30 -15.34 -0.35 2.94
C GLY A 30 -14.04 -1.16 3.14
N GLY A 31 -14.06 -2.48 2.90
CA GLY A 31 -12.96 -3.36 3.17
C GLY A 31 -11.97 -3.47 2.00
N ILE A 32 -10.75 -2.98 2.23
CA ILE A 32 -9.64 -3.08 1.27
C ILE A 32 -8.43 -3.76 1.89
N GLU A 33 -7.62 -4.43 1.07
CA GLU A 33 -6.30 -4.91 1.42
C GLU A 33 -5.27 -4.13 0.59
N VAL A 34 -4.39 -3.39 1.26
CA VAL A 34 -3.27 -2.69 0.64
C VAL A 34 -2.08 -3.62 0.66
N VAL A 35 -1.50 -3.89 -0.50
CA VAL A 35 -0.31 -4.72 -0.68
C VAL A 35 0.80 -3.82 -1.20
N VAL A 36 1.87 -3.70 -0.42
CA VAL A 36 3.08 -2.96 -0.79
C VAL A 36 4.15 -3.95 -1.19
N ARG A 37 4.72 -3.73 -2.37
CA ARG A 37 5.88 -4.45 -2.87
C ARG A 37 7.10 -3.55 -2.70
N ALA A 38 8.15 -4.08 -2.10
CA ALA A 38 9.39 -3.38 -1.89
C ALA A 38 10.59 -4.28 -2.22
N GLU A 39 11.65 -3.65 -2.71
CA GLU A 39 12.97 -4.24 -2.82
C GLU A 39 13.78 -3.73 -1.63
N ALA A 40 14.31 -4.65 -0.83
CA ALA A 40 15.02 -4.34 0.39
C ALA A 40 16.17 -5.34 0.60
N ILE A 41 17.23 -4.89 1.26
CA ILE A 41 18.34 -5.73 1.68
C ILE A 41 18.42 -5.69 3.20
N GLY A 42 18.04 -6.80 3.85
CA GLY A 42 18.00 -6.95 5.30
C GLY A 42 16.64 -6.62 5.93
N THR A 43 16.60 -6.56 7.27
CA THR A 43 15.39 -6.26 8.06
C THR A 43 14.94 -4.82 7.84
N CYS A 44 13.81 -4.68 7.15
CA CYS A 44 13.25 -3.39 6.73
C CYS A 44 11.75 -3.36 7.00
N THR A 45 11.21 -2.16 7.21
CA THR A 45 9.77 -1.97 7.42
C THR A 45 9.17 -1.06 6.34
N VAL A 46 7.86 -1.15 6.16
CA VAL A 46 7.07 -0.22 5.37
C VAL A 46 6.12 0.50 6.30
N ARG A 47 6.14 1.82 6.28
CA ARG A 47 5.09 2.63 6.92
C ARG A 47 3.97 2.88 5.94
N LEU A 48 2.76 2.49 6.31
CA LEU A 48 1.53 2.85 5.64
C LEU A 48 0.86 4.01 6.37
N ALA A 49 0.38 5.00 5.63
CA ALA A 49 -0.36 6.13 6.16
C ALA A 49 -1.65 6.34 5.35
N LEU A 50 -2.75 6.59 6.04
CA LEU A 50 -4.09 6.78 5.47
C LEU A 50 -4.65 8.12 5.88
N ARG A 51 -5.20 8.84 4.89
CA ARG A 51 -5.87 10.12 5.08
C ARG A 51 -7.18 10.10 4.32
N ARG A 52 -8.27 10.52 4.96
CA ARG A 52 -9.53 10.76 4.25
C ARG A 52 -9.40 12.04 3.45
N LEU A 53 -9.74 11.96 2.18
CA LEU A 53 -9.85 13.14 1.32
C LEU A 53 -11.26 13.70 1.54
N GLY A 54 -11.34 14.86 2.19
CA GLY A 54 -12.59 15.59 2.32
C GLY A 54 -12.96 16.27 1.01
N GLU A 55 -14.26 16.42 0.74
CA GLU A 55 -14.78 17.39 -0.24
C GLU A 55 -14.67 18.82 0.33
N LYS A 56 -13.47 19.27 0.67
CA LYS A 56 -13.23 20.68 0.98
C LYS A 56 -12.52 21.30 -0.20
N ASP A 57 -13.31 22.01 -1.01
CA ASP A 57 -12.88 22.99 -2.00
C ASP A 57 -12.14 22.51 -3.26
N GLY A 58 -12.32 21.26 -3.69
CA GLY A 58 -11.91 20.84 -5.05
C GLY A 58 -10.40 20.92 -5.34
N GLU A 59 -9.58 21.22 -4.34
CA GLU A 59 -8.13 21.25 -4.44
C GLU A 59 -7.58 19.92 -3.93
N LEU A 60 -7.14 19.08 -4.88
CA LEU A 60 -6.37 17.87 -4.57
C LEU A 60 -5.09 18.31 -3.85
N THR A 61 -5.08 18.26 -2.52
CA THR A 61 -3.88 18.57 -1.74
C THR A 61 -2.84 17.49 -2.02
N ILE A 62 -1.91 17.77 -2.95
CA ILE A 62 -0.75 16.94 -3.19
C ILE A 62 0.07 16.95 -1.89
N MET A 63 0.39 15.77 -1.38
CA MET A 63 1.06 15.65 -0.08
C MET A 63 2.46 16.27 -0.07
N PRO A 64 2.92 16.79 1.09
CA PRO A 64 4.36 16.74 1.39
C PRO A 64 4.80 15.27 1.49
N PRO A 65 6.00 14.92 1.03
CA PRO A 65 6.46 13.54 1.06
C PRO A 65 6.53 13.03 2.50
N LEU A 66 6.23 11.74 2.72
CA LEU A 66 6.32 11.08 4.04
C LEU A 66 7.70 11.22 4.70
N THR A 67 8.73 11.57 3.92
CA THR A 67 10.11 11.83 4.34
C THR A 67 10.31 13.17 5.04
N ASP A 68 9.44 14.17 4.80
CA ASP A 68 9.50 15.51 5.43
C ASP A 68 8.55 15.64 6.62
N LEU A 69 7.78 14.61 6.91
CA LEU A 69 6.93 14.58 8.10
C LEU A 69 7.82 14.29 9.31
N GLY A 70 8.22 15.35 10.00
CA GLY A 70 8.51 15.23 11.42
C GLY A 70 7.33 14.53 12.10
N LEU A 71 7.57 13.82 13.20
CA LEU A 71 6.52 13.19 14.02
C LEU A 71 5.41 14.17 14.48
N GLU A 72 5.61 15.46 14.23
CA GLU A 72 4.74 16.59 14.56
C GLU A 72 3.70 16.91 13.45
N ASP A 73 3.91 16.48 12.19
CA ASP A 73 2.92 16.61 11.08
C ASP A 73 1.98 15.39 10.98
N MET A 74 1.91 14.60 12.04
CA MET A 74 1.07 13.40 12.11
C MET A 74 -0.43 13.70 12.24
N ASP A 75 -0.82 14.93 12.56
CA ASP A 75 -2.22 15.36 12.61
C ASP A 75 -2.90 15.38 11.22
N VAL A 76 -2.12 15.35 10.14
CA VAL A 76 -2.64 15.28 8.76
C VAL A 76 -3.08 13.85 8.39
N TRP A 77 -2.65 12.84 9.16
CA TRP A 77 -2.90 11.43 8.90
C TRP A 77 -3.85 10.83 9.93
N GLU A 78 -4.95 10.26 9.47
CA GLU A 78 -5.95 9.68 10.37
C GLU A 78 -5.48 8.34 10.94
N ARG A 79 -4.68 7.59 10.17
CA ARG A 79 -4.15 6.28 10.57
C ARG A 79 -2.76 6.05 9.99
N TRP A 80 -1.88 5.47 10.78
CA TRP A 80 -0.59 4.98 10.31
C TRP A 80 -0.27 3.62 10.96
N LEU A 81 0.60 2.87 10.30
CA LEU A 81 0.92 1.49 10.63
C LEU A 81 2.33 1.18 10.11
N GLU A 82 3.10 0.40 10.86
CA GLU A 82 4.37 -0.17 10.38
C GLU A 82 4.15 -1.65 10.05
N LEU A 83 4.54 -2.06 8.85
CA LEU A 83 4.54 -3.44 8.41
C LEU A 83 5.97 -3.92 8.26
N GLU A 84 6.29 -5.06 8.84
CA GLU A 84 7.55 -5.74 8.58
C GLU A 84 7.54 -6.32 7.15
N LEU A 85 8.62 -6.09 6.41
CA LEU A 85 8.83 -6.81 5.15
C LEU A 85 9.37 -8.18 5.48
N THR A 86 8.65 -9.23 5.10
CA THR A 86 9.18 -10.59 5.20
C THR A 86 10.45 -10.68 4.36
N GLU A 87 11.56 -11.06 4.99
CA GLU A 87 12.87 -11.15 4.34
C GLU A 87 12.77 -12.08 3.12
N SER A 88 13.15 -11.56 1.95
CA SER A 88 13.40 -12.39 0.77
C SER A 88 14.88 -12.75 0.77
N GLU A 89 15.21 -14.04 0.88
CA GLU A 89 16.58 -14.55 1.07
C GLU A 89 17.59 -14.13 -0.02
N VAL A 90 17.13 -13.59 -1.15
CA VAL A 90 18.00 -13.20 -2.29
C VAL A 90 17.43 -11.98 -3.01
N GLY A 91 17.88 -10.76 -2.65
CA GLY A 91 17.71 -9.53 -3.46
C GLY A 91 16.33 -9.38 -4.11
N GLY A 92 15.29 -9.82 -3.40
CA GLY A 92 14.01 -10.18 -3.95
C GLY A 92 12.96 -9.14 -3.62
N ASN A 93 11.89 -9.13 -4.40
CA ASN A 93 10.75 -8.30 -4.07
C ASN A 93 10.01 -8.91 -2.87
N SER A 94 10.03 -8.22 -1.73
CA SER A 94 9.22 -8.52 -0.55
C SER A 94 7.85 -7.86 -0.68
N GLU A 95 6.82 -8.51 -0.14
CA GLU A 95 5.47 -7.95 -0.06
C GLU A 95 5.04 -7.85 1.41
N ALA A 96 4.41 -6.72 1.74
CA ALA A 96 3.72 -6.51 3.00
C ALA A 96 2.26 -6.16 2.69
N ALA A 97 1.32 -6.74 3.45
CA ALA A 97 -0.10 -6.52 3.23
C ALA A 97 -0.82 -6.14 4.52
N HIS A 98 -1.77 -5.22 4.41
CA HIS A 98 -2.65 -4.88 5.51
C HIS A 98 -4.07 -4.63 5.06
N ARG A 99 -5.01 -5.10 5.88
CA ARG A 99 -6.44 -4.94 5.66
C ARG A 99 -6.98 -3.75 6.42
N PHE A 100 -7.63 -2.83 5.70
CA PHE A 100 -8.35 -1.71 6.28
C PHE A 100 -9.85 -1.88 6.12
N LEU A 101 -10.59 -1.44 7.14
CA LEU A 101 -12.02 -1.21 7.07
C LEU A 101 -12.26 0.30 7.13
N LEU A 102 -12.67 0.86 6.01
CA LEU A 102 -12.89 2.29 5.79
C LEU A 102 -14.40 2.59 5.72
N GLU A 103 -14.78 3.86 5.83
CA GLU A 103 -16.18 4.24 5.63
C GLU A 103 -16.59 3.99 4.16
N PRO A 104 -17.64 3.20 3.88
CA PRO A 104 -18.02 2.90 2.49
C PRO A 104 -18.29 4.15 1.66
N GLY A 105 -17.75 4.21 0.44
CA GLY A 105 -17.94 5.34 -0.49
C GLY A 105 -17.06 6.57 -0.24
N SER A 106 -16.35 6.63 0.90
CA SER A 106 -15.44 7.74 1.18
C SER A 106 -14.15 7.67 0.35
N LEU A 107 -13.54 8.83 0.08
CA LEU A 107 -12.28 8.95 -0.65
C LEU A 107 -11.10 8.94 0.31
N TRP A 108 -10.07 8.18 -0.04
CA TRP A 108 -8.87 7.99 0.77
C TRP A 108 -7.62 8.10 -0.07
N GLN A 109 -6.56 8.56 0.58
CA GLN A 109 -5.21 8.45 0.09
C GLN A 109 -4.43 7.49 0.98
N VAL A 110 -3.69 6.58 0.34
CA VAL A 110 -2.79 5.64 0.99
C VAL A 110 -1.36 5.99 0.55
N GLY A 111 -0.53 6.37 1.51
CA GLY A 111 0.91 6.54 1.33
C GLY A 111 1.66 5.34 1.88
N ALA A 112 2.72 4.93 1.18
CA ALA A 112 3.67 3.92 1.61
C ALA A 112 5.07 4.49 1.54
N VAL A 113 5.88 4.29 2.59
CA VAL A 113 7.31 4.62 2.62
C VAL A 113 8.12 3.46 3.19
N GLY A 114 9.23 3.12 2.54
CA GLY A 114 10.17 2.12 3.05
C GLY A 114 11.05 2.73 4.13
N VAL A 115 11.32 2.00 5.21
CA VAL A 115 12.15 2.45 6.32
C VAL A 115 13.23 1.41 6.59
N GLY A 116 14.48 1.85 6.48
CA GLY A 116 15.67 1.06 6.78
C GLY A 116 15.89 0.89 8.29
N PRO A 117 16.78 -0.03 8.69
CA PRO A 117 17.07 -0.31 10.11
C PRO A 117 17.73 0.85 10.85
N ASP A 118 18.36 1.78 10.14
CA ASP A 118 18.95 3.03 10.66
C ASP A 118 17.92 4.18 10.75
N GLY A 119 16.66 3.92 10.40
CA GLY A 119 15.61 4.93 10.32
C GLY A 119 15.64 5.75 9.03
N SER A 120 16.53 5.44 8.08
CA SER A 120 16.53 6.08 6.77
C SER A 120 15.24 5.76 6.01
N THR A 121 14.68 6.78 5.36
CA THR A 121 13.45 6.63 4.59
C THR A 121 13.77 6.53 3.10
N GLY A 122 13.20 5.51 2.47
CA GLY A 122 13.24 5.33 1.02
C GLY A 122 12.26 6.22 0.27
N ASN A 123 11.96 5.83 -0.97
CA ASN A 123 10.96 6.53 -1.77
C ASN A 123 9.55 6.37 -1.18
N VAL A 124 8.72 7.37 -1.49
CA VAL A 124 7.31 7.40 -1.11
C VAL A 124 6.44 7.08 -2.34
N VAL A 125 5.45 6.21 -2.16
CA VAL A 125 4.44 5.91 -3.18
C VAL A 125 3.07 6.18 -2.61
N CYS A 126 2.26 6.97 -3.33
CA CYS A 126 0.91 7.32 -2.93
C CYS A 126 -0.11 6.86 -3.97
N ILE A 127 -1.25 6.36 -3.49
CA ILE A 127 -2.41 6.05 -4.32
C ILE A 127 -3.66 6.69 -3.70
N GLN A 128 -4.59 7.08 -4.56
CA GLN A 128 -5.92 7.55 -4.14
C GLN A 128 -6.95 6.53 -4.56
N LEU A 129 -7.91 6.26 -3.68
CA LEU A 129 -8.95 5.28 -3.90
C LEU A 129 -10.25 5.71 -3.23
N ARG A 130 -11.37 5.22 -3.77
CA ARG A 130 -12.65 5.26 -3.06
C ARG A 130 -12.88 3.94 -2.37
N ALA A 131 -13.27 3.98 -1.10
CA ALA A 131 -13.64 2.79 -0.36
C ALA A 131 -14.88 2.14 -1.01
N PRO A 132 -14.90 0.80 -1.19
CA PRO A 132 -15.99 0.12 -1.88
C PRO A 132 -17.31 0.28 -1.13
N THR A 133 -18.39 0.55 -1.85
CA THR A 133 -19.75 0.64 -1.29
C THR A 133 -20.41 -0.75 -1.17
N GLU A 134 -21.48 -0.83 -0.39
CA GLU A 134 -22.31 -2.05 -0.30
C GLU A 134 -22.83 -2.50 -1.67
N THR A 135 -23.31 -1.54 -2.47
CA THR A 135 -23.83 -1.80 -3.81
C THR A 135 -22.76 -2.37 -4.73
N GLU A 136 -21.52 -1.87 -4.65
CA GLU A 136 -20.40 -2.38 -5.44
C GLU A 136 -19.98 -3.78 -4.99
N MET A 137 -19.93 -4.04 -3.68
CA MET A 137 -19.59 -5.37 -3.17
C MET A 137 -20.68 -6.40 -3.49
N ALA A 138 -21.94 -6.00 -3.52
CA ALA A 138 -23.07 -6.87 -3.92
C ALA A 138 -23.03 -7.26 -5.41
N GLN A 139 -22.39 -6.45 -6.26
CA GLN A 139 -22.27 -6.69 -7.70
C GLN A 139 -21.03 -7.51 -8.07
N LEU A 140 -20.09 -7.69 -7.15
CA LEU A 140 -18.94 -8.56 -7.42
C LEU A 140 -19.43 -9.98 -7.66
N PRO A 141 -18.93 -10.67 -8.70
CA PRO A 141 -19.21 -12.08 -8.86
C PRO A 141 -18.74 -12.78 -7.58
N ARG A 142 -19.69 -13.35 -6.83
CA ARG A 142 -19.35 -14.28 -5.76
C ARG A 142 -18.48 -15.33 -6.40
N ARG A 143 -17.20 -15.40 -6.03
CA ARG A 143 -16.36 -16.52 -6.44
C ARG A 143 -17.13 -17.76 -6.05
N ALA A 144 -17.62 -18.49 -7.05
CA ALA A 144 -18.23 -19.78 -6.82
C ALA A 144 -17.18 -20.59 -6.07
N SER A 145 -17.48 -20.97 -4.84
CA SER A 145 -16.79 -22.07 -4.19
C SER A 145 -16.84 -23.22 -5.20
N ALA A 146 -15.69 -23.51 -5.82
CA ALA A 146 -15.57 -24.64 -6.72
C ALA A 146 -15.98 -25.89 -5.93
N GLU A 147 -17.05 -26.51 -6.43
CA GLU A 147 -17.48 -27.88 -6.23
C GLU A 147 -16.48 -28.79 -5.48
N SER A 148 -16.96 -29.39 -4.40
CA SER A 148 -16.76 -30.82 -4.19
C SER A 148 -18.11 -31.46 -3.91
N GLY A 149 -19.02 -31.32 -4.89
CA GLY A 149 -20.16 -32.21 -5.07
C GLY A 149 -19.75 -33.29 -6.05
N GLY A 150 -18.93 -34.24 -5.60
CA GLY A 150 -18.59 -35.41 -6.40
C GLY A 150 -19.85 -36.26 -6.63
N PRO A 151 -20.10 -36.76 -7.86
CA PRO A 151 -21.22 -37.64 -8.10
C PRO A 151 -20.87 -39.06 -7.67
N LYS A 152 -21.74 -39.67 -6.86
CA LYS A 152 -22.18 -41.06 -7.03
C LYS A 152 -23.37 -41.37 -6.14
#